data_AF-A0A6N8XI32-F1
#
_entry.id   AF-A0A6N8XI32-F1
#
_cell.length_a   1.000
_cell.length_b   1.000
_cell.length_c   1.000
_cell.angle_alpha   90.00
_cell.angle_beta   90.00
_cell.angle_gamma   90.00
#
_symmetry.space_group_name_H-M   'P 1'
#
loop_
_entity.id
_entity.type
_entity.pdbx_description
1 polymer ?
#
loop_
_entity_poly.entity_id
_entity_poly.type
_entity_poly.pdbx_seq_one_letter_code
_entity_poly.pdbx_strand_id
1 'polypeptide(L)'
;MFYLILDKAKIHRKFDVLGAEIRFYSFVNAGQLSLPGLDALMGTQDVTELRDRVRGMGREVLARWESIRVDHVRAGHTFLFGDTGRVLYRSEAIPTSLDWVMLVIEDDRDVRSLGSRIEELLPDETVEALAGHMRAFAGATQTPAAMAGVALSKALIRGVTHVLKGNGNDQVGVVEPSFVRELHYPDGKRMVNEVQDLSGNMWYDYTIFGTLE
;
A
#
# COMPACT_ATOMS: atom_id res chain seq x y z
N MET A 1 -16.20 -14.21 -6.39
CA MET A 1 -14.94 -14.15 -5.60
C MET A 1 -13.80 -13.55 -6.43
N PHE A 2 -12.91 -12.77 -5.82
CA PHE A 2 -11.78 -12.07 -6.46
C PHE A 2 -10.53 -12.05 -5.57
N TYR A 3 -9.36 -12.16 -6.18
CA TYR A 3 -8.05 -12.18 -5.52
C TYR A 3 -7.01 -11.35 -6.28
N LEU A 4 -6.16 -10.64 -5.52
CA LEU A 4 -4.84 -10.18 -5.97
C LEU A 4 -3.77 -10.98 -5.23
N ILE A 5 -2.84 -11.56 -5.98
CA ILE A 5 -1.83 -12.49 -5.49
C ILE A 5 -0.45 -11.99 -5.93
N LEU A 6 0.50 -11.96 -4.99
CA LEU A 6 1.92 -11.79 -5.27
C LEU A 6 2.55 -13.17 -5.43
N ASP A 7 2.98 -13.49 -6.65
CA ASP A 7 3.48 -14.83 -6.98
C ASP A 7 4.97 -14.95 -6.65
N LYS A 8 5.73 -13.92 -7.05
CA LYS A 8 7.18 -13.89 -6.96
C LYS A 8 7.69 -12.48 -6.76
N ALA A 9 8.80 -12.34 -6.05
CA ALA A 9 9.58 -11.11 -6.03
C ALA A 9 11.08 -11.42 -6.17
N LYS A 10 11.85 -10.55 -6.79
CA LYS A 10 13.30 -10.69 -6.97
C LYS A 10 13.98 -9.38 -6.70
N ILE A 11 14.92 -9.35 -5.75
CA ILE A 11 15.69 -8.14 -5.42
C ILE A 11 17.00 -8.16 -6.21
N HIS A 12 17.33 -7.04 -6.86
CA HIS A 12 18.54 -6.86 -7.63
C HIS A 12 19.76 -6.58 -6.75
N ARG A 13 20.93 -6.76 -7.36
CA ARG A 13 22.25 -6.71 -6.71
C ARG A 13 22.68 -5.32 -6.24
N LYS A 14 21.91 -4.26 -6.49
CA LYS A 14 22.35 -2.87 -6.30
C LYS A 14 22.44 -2.45 -4.83
N PHE A 15 21.81 -3.20 -3.92
CA PHE A 15 21.87 -2.94 -2.48
C PHE A 15 22.59 -4.08 -1.78
N ASP A 16 23.41 -3.74 -0.79
CA ASP A 16 24.21 -4.69 0.00
C ASP A 16 23.35 -5.36 1.09
N VAL A 17 22.19 -5.91 0.69
CA VAL A 17 21.21 -6.59 1.54
C VAL A 17 21.67 -8.00 1.95
N LEU A 18 22.98 -8.24 2.07
CA LEU A 18 23.53 -9.56 2.41
C LEU A 18 23.28 -9.88 3.89
N GLY A 19 22.36 -10.82 4.14
CA GLY A 19 21.98 -11.21 5.50
C GLY A 19 20.86 -10.36 6.09
N ALA A 20 20.29 -9.44 5.30
CA ALA A 20 19.20 -8.57 5.70
C ALA A 20 17.89 -9.35 5.97
N GLU A 21 17.11 -8.84 6.91
CA GLU A 21 15.70 -9.18 7.06
C GLU A 21 14.90 -8.23 6.17
N ILE A 22 14.05 -8.74 5.29
CA ILE A 22 13.26 -7.91 4.38
C ILE A 22 11.79 -8.03 4.75
N ARG A 23 11.10 -6.89 4.74
CA ARG A 23 9.67 -6.84 4.95
C ARG A 23 8.94 -6.17 3.79
N PHE A 24 7.90 -6.84 3.32
CA PHE A 24 6.94 -6.35 2.36
C PHE A 24 5.73 -5.83 3.14
N TYR A 25 5.33 -4.59 2.89
CA TYR A 25 4.07 -4.00 3.34
C TYR A 25 3.19 -3.77 2.14
N SER A 26 2.02 -4.40 2.11
CA SER A 26 1.09 -4.30 0.99
C SER A 26 -0.25 -3.76 1.46
N PHE A 27 -0.80 -2.84 0.67
CA PHE A 27 -2.12 -2.28 0.84
C PHE A 27 -2.86 -2.26 -0.49
N VAL A 28 -4.14 -2.61 -0.44
CA VAL A 28 -4.98 -2.70 -1.62
C VAL A 28 -6.30 -1.99 -1.36
N ASN A 29 -6.64 -1.04 -2.24
CA ASN A 29 -7.90 -0.32 -2.22
C ASN A 29 -8.70 -0.62 -3.48
N ALA A 30 -9.85 -1.28 -3.33
CA ALA A 30 -10.70 -1.68 -4.44
C ALA A 30 -11.99 -0.84 -4.54
N GLY A 31 -11.92 0.44 -4.15
CA GLY A 31 -13.04 1.39 -4.21
C GLY A 31 -14.12 1.20 -3.14
N GLN A 32 -14.11 0.07 -2.42
CA GLN A 32 -14.98 -0.24 -1.29
C GLN A 32 -14.32 0.03 0.07
N LEU A 33 -13.20 0.77 0.09
CA LEU A 33 -12.59 1.15 1.36
C LEU A 33 -13.56 2.08 2.09
N SER A 34 -14.33 1.49 3.00
CA SER A 34 -14.97 2.23 4.05
C SER A 34 -13.84 2.77 4.92
N LEU A 35 -13.63 4.09 4.83
CA LEU A 35 -12.90 4.88 5.80
C LEU A 35 -13.96 5.43 6.77
N PRO A 36 -14.17 4.78 7.92
CA PRO A 36 -15.05 5.31 8.96
C PRO A 36 -14.66 6.75 9.25
N GLY A 37 -15.63 7.65 9.22
CA GLY A 37 -15.39 9.06 9.54
C GLY A 37 -14.93 9.95 8.38
N LEU A 38 -14.86 9.46 7.14
CA LEU A 38 -14.66 10.36 5.99
C LEU A 38 -15.77 11.41 5.87
N ASP A 39 -17.03 11.01 6.06
CA ASP A 39 -18.17 11.94 6.07
C ASP A 39 -18.04 12.97 7.21
N ALA A 40 -17.56 12.52 8.38
CA ALA A 40 -17.30 13.40 9.52
C ALA A 40 -16.13 14.36 9.25
N LEU A 41 -15.12 13.94 8.50
CA LEU A 41 -14.00 14.80 8.08
C LEU A 41 -14.49 15.98 7.24
N MET A 42 -15.48 15.76 6.36
CA MET A 42 -16.00 16.81 5.47
C MET A 42 -16.66 17.96 6.24
N GLY A 43 -17.27 17.68 7.40
CA GLY A 43 -17.92 18.68 8.25
C GLY A 43 -17.04 19.30 9.33
N THR A 44 -15.83 18.76 9.54
CA THR A 44 -14.95 19.21 10.63
C THR A 44 -14.30 20.55 10.28
N GLN A 45 -14.51 21.60 11.08
CA GLN A 45 -13.87 22.92 10.90
C GLN A 45 -12.69 23.14 11.84
N ASP A 46 -12.68 22.49 13.00
CA ASP A 46 -11.57 22.56 13.95
C ASP A 46 -10.34 21.84 13.40
N VAL A 47 -9.20 22.54 13.34
CA VAL A 47 -7.96 22.02 12.76
C VAL A 47 -7.37 20.88 13.60
N THR A 48 -7.52 20.94 14.92
CA THR A 48 -7.03 19.89 15.83
C THR A 48 -7.84 18.61 15.64
N GLU A 49 -9.17 18.74 15.65
CA GLU A 49 -10.08 17.62 15.41
C GLU A 49 -9.87 17.01 14.01
N LEU A 50 -9.66 17.86 13.00
CA LEU A 50 -9.33 17.42 11.64
C LEU A 50 -8.06 16.57 11.64
N ARG A 51 -7.02 17.03 12.32
CA ARG A 51 -5.74 16.33 12.37
C ARG A 51 -5.87 14.96 13.04
N ASP A 52 -6.57 14.90 14.16
CA ASP A 52 -6.82 13.66 14.89
C ASP A 52 -7.61 12.65 14.06
N ARG A 53 -8.60 13.12 13.30
CA ARG A 53 -9.40 12.27 12.40
C ARG A 53 -8.56 11.69 11.27
N VAL A 54 -7.74 12.49 10.58
CA VAL A 54 -6.86 11.99 9.51
C VAL A 54 -5.86 10.97 10.05
N ARG A 55 -5.24 11.26 11.20
CA ARG A 55 -4.31 10.31 11.85
C ARG A 55 -5.02 9.04 12.30
N GLY A 56 -6.24 9.15 12.81
CA GLY A 56 -7.10 8.00 13.14
C GLY A 56 -7.32 7.09 11.93
N MET A 57 -7.77 7.66 10.81
CA MET A 57 -7.89 6.92 9.54
C MET A 57 -6.56 6.32 9.09
N GLY A 58 -5.45 7.06 9.26
CA GLY A 58 -4.11 6.57 8.93
C GLY A 58 -3.73 5.32 9.73
N ARG A 59 -4.01 5.29 11.04
CA ARG A 59 -3.81 4.12 11.90
C ARG A 59 -4.66 2.94 11.46
N GLU A 60 -5.92 3.15 11.08
CA GLU A 60 -6.79 2.09 10.57
C GLU A 60 -6.29 1.49 9.25
N VAL A 61 -5.77 2.33 8.34
CA VAL A 61 -5.16 1.87 7.09
C VAL A 61 -3.90 1.05 7.38
N LEU A 62 -3.00 1.53 8.26
CA LEU A 62 -1.80 0.79 8.65
C LEU A 62 -2.14 -0.56 9.30
N ALA A 63 -3.20 -0.62 10.11
CA ALA A 63 -3.64 -1.87 10.74
C ALA A 63 -4.12 -2.93 9.73
N ARG A 64 -4.50 -2.51 8.52
CA ARG A 64 -4.92 -3.39 7.41
C ARG A 64 -3.77 -3.77 6.47
N TRP A 65 -2.55 -3.26 6.70
CA TRP A 65 -1.42 -3.62 5.86
C TRP A 65 -1.06 -5.08 6.05
N GLU A 66 -1.13 -5.83 4.96
CA GLU A 66 -0.57 -7.17 4.92
C GLU A 66 0.95 -7.04 4.97
N SER A 67 1.59 -7.82 5.85
CA SER A 67 3.05 -7.85 5.91
C SER A 67 3.61 -9.26 5.73
N ILE A 68 4.68 -9.34 4.95
CA ILE A 68 5.45 -10.57 4.74
C ILE A 68 6.87 -10.27 5.17
N ARG A 69 7.43 -11.12 6.04
CA ARG A 69 8.82 -11.04 6.44
C ARG A 69 9.60 -12.20 5.84
N VAL A 70 10.78 -11.91 5.30
CA VAL A 70 11.71 -12.90 4.79
C VAL A 70 13.08 -12.64 5.39
N ASP A 71 13.65 -13.65 6.03
CA ASP A 71 14.95 -13.56 6.68
C ASP A 71 16.08 -14.02 5.75
N HIS A 72 17.31 -13.59 6.04
CA HIS A 72 18.54 -14.01 5.35
C HIS A 72 18.52 -13.75 3.83
N VAL A 73 18.03 -12.58 3.44
CA VAL A 73 18.01 -12.18 2.03
C VAL A 73 19.43 -12.01 1.51
N ARG A 74 19.60 -12.27 0.21
CA ARG A 74 20.87 -12.12 -0.49
C ARG A 74 20.65 -11.34 -1.78
N ALA A 75 21.73 -10.76 -2.29
CA ALA A 75 21.69 -10.10 -3.58
C ALA A 75 21.26 -11.07 -4.71
N GLY A 76 20.26 -10.69 -5.51
CA GLY A 76 19.70 -11.55 -6.57
C GLY A 76 18.73 -12.63 -6.08
N HIS A 77 18.39 -12.63 -4.79
CA HIS A 77 17.45 -13.60 -4.21
C HIS A 77 16.07 -13.46 -4.88
N THR A 78 15.50 -14.60 -5.25
CA THR A 78 14.14 -14.71 -5.78
C THR A 78 13.25 -15.39 -4.75
N PHE A 79 12.22 -14.68 -4.30
CA PHE A 79 11.22 -15.14 -3.36
C PHE A 79 10.06 -15.78 -4.12
N LEU A 80 9.75 -17.02 -3.76
CA LEU A 80 8.53 -17.70 -4.16
C LEU A 80 7.62 -17.74 -2.96
N PHE A 81 6.40 -17.25 -3.09
CA PHE A 81 5.44 -17.20 -1.97
C PHE A 81 4.62 -18.50 -1.86
N GLY A 82 5.30 -19.65 -1.98
CA GLY A 82 4.68 -20.97 -2.08
C GLY A 82 4.03 -21.23 -3.44
N ASP A 83 3.46 -22.43 -3.60
CA ASP A 83 2.92 -22.92 -4.88
C ASP A 83 1.73 -22.10 -5.41
N THR A 84 1.06 -21.35 -4.52
CA THR A 84 -0.14 -20.54 -4.83
C THR A 84 0.12 -19.04 -4.75
N GLY A 85 1.35 -18.60 -4.46
CA GLY A 85 1.65 -17.22 -4.12
C GLY A 85 1.06 -16.75 -2.79
N ARG A 86 1.24 -15.45 -2.49
CA ARG A 86 0.65 -14.78 -1.32
C ARG A 86 -0.57 -13.97 -1.75
N VAL A 87 -1.74 -14.28 -1.19
CA VAL A 87 -2.93 -13.43 -1.34
C VAL A 87 -2.69 -12.11 -0.62
N LEU A 88 -2.72 -11.01 -1.37
CA LEU A 88 -2.60 -9.64 -0.86
C LEU A 88 -3.97 -8.97 -0.65
N TYR A 89 -4.98 -9.43 -1.39
CA TYR A 89 -6.33 -8.91 -1.28
C TYR A 89 -7.35 -9.96 -1.73
N ARG A 90 -8.51 -9.95 -1.07
CA ARG A 90 -9.67 -10.79 -1.38
C ARG A 90 -10.94 -9.94 -1.35
N SER A 91 -11.84 -10.20 -2.30
CA SER A 91 -13.20 -9.65 -2.30
C SER A 91 -14.21 -10.67 -2.79
N GLU A 92 -15.46 -10.54 -2.38
CA GLU A 92 -16.55 -11.40 -2.85
C GLU A 92 -16.95 -11.05 -4.31
N ALA A 93 -16.78 -9.79 -4.72
CA ALA A 93 -17.08 -9.30 -6.06
C ALA A 93 -15.81 -8.87 -6.82
N ILE A 94 -15.85 -8.92 -8.15
CA ILE A 94 -14.77 -8.39 -9.00
C ILE A 94 -14.82 -6.86 -8.97
N PRO A 95 -13.80 -6.18 -8.42
CA PRO A 95 -13.81 -4.72 -8.32
C PRO A 95 -13.75 -4.05 -9.68
N THR A 96 -14.43 -2.91 -9.82
CA THR A 96 -14.36 -2.07 -11.02
C THR A 96 -13.00 -1.38 -11.16
N SER A 97 -12.37 -1.06 -10.03
CA SER A 97 -11.00 -0.57 -9.95
C SER A 97 -10.30 -1.08 -8.69
N LEU A 98 -8.97 -1.02 -8.73
CA LEU A 98 -8.05 -1.57 -7.75
C LEU A 98 -6.79 -0.71 -7.76
N ASP A 99 -6.46 -0.08 -6.64
CA ASP A 99 -5.17 0.56 -6.40
C ASP A 99 -4.38 -0.34 -5.45
N TRP A 100 -3.21 -0.80 -5.91
CA TRP A 100 -2.32 -1.59 -5.10
C TRP A 100 -1.07 -0.76 -4.79
N VAL A 101 -0.69 -0.73 -3.53
CA VAL A 101 0.60 -0.20 -3.14
C VAL A 101 1.37 -1.21 -2.29
N MET A 102 2.65 -1.40 -2.59
CA MET A 102 3.54 -2.20 -1.77
C MET A 102 4.90 -1.51 -1.57
N LEU A 103 5.35 -1.48 -0.32
CA LEU A 103 6.66 -1.00 0.09
C LEU A 103 7.50 -2.18 0.59
N VAL A 104 8.74 -2.28 0.11
CA VAL A 104 9.69 -3.32 0.50
C VAL A 104 10.92 -2.66 1.10
N ILE A 105 11.27 -3.07 2.30
CA ILE A 105 12.33 -2.46 3.11
C ILE A 105 13.18 -3.53 3.78
N GLU A 106 14.38 -3.15 4.16
CA GLU A 106 15.12 -3.82 5.23
C GLU A 106 14.41 -3.57 6.58
N ASP A 107 14.29 -4.61 7.41
CA ASP A 107 13.59 -4.62 8.70
C ASP A 107 14.59 -4.72 9.85
N ASP A 108 15.16 -3.59 10.28
CA ASP A 108 16.06 -3.53 11.45
C ASP A 108 15.32 -3.46 12.80
N ARG A 109 14.13 -4.06 12.89
CA ARG A 109 13.28 -4.24 14.09
C ARG A 109 12.37 -3.06 14.49
N ASP A 110 12.47 -1.89 13.84
CA ASP A 110 11.78 -0.67 14.29
C ASP A 110 10.35 -0.50 13.73
N VAL A 111 9.93 -1.39 12.83
CA VAL A 111 8.71 -1.20 12.03
C VAL A 111 7.44 -1.70 12.73
N ARG A 112 7.59 -2.38 13.88
CA ARG A 112 6.44 -2.81 14.71
C ARG A 112 5.72 -1.64 15.39
N SER A 113 6.30 -0.44 15.35
CA SER A 113 5.80 0.78 16.02
C SER A 113 5.21 1.83 15.06
N LEU A 114 5.04 1.53 13.76
CA LEU A 114 4.57 2.53 12.77
C LEU A 114 3.27 3.23 13.20
N GLY A 115 2.31 2.48 13.77
CA GLY A 115 1.05 3.05 14.26
C GLY A 115 1.23 4.02 15.45
N SER A 116 2.22 3.80 16.31
CA SER A 116 2.55 4.74 17.40
C SER A 116 3.34 5.96 16.91
N ARG A 117 3.98 5.86 15.75
CA ARG A 117 4.72 6.95 15.10
C ARG A 117 3.89 7.71 14.06
N ILE A 118 2.55 7.60 14.11
CA ILE A 118 1.68 8.21 13.10
C ILE A 118 1.88 9.72 12.93
N GLU A 119 2.34 10.42 13.97
CA GLU A 119 2.63 11.86 13.90
C GLU A 119 3.87 12.14 13.06
N GLU A 120 4.86 11.24 13.08
CA GLU A 120 6.03 11.30 12.21
C GLU A 120 5.68 10.87 10.77
N LEU A 121 4.78 9.89 10.62
CA LEU A 121 4.32 9.41 9.31
C LEU A 121 3.40 10.41 8.61
N LEU A 122 2.57 11.11 9.38
CA LEU A 122 1.65 12.13 8.94
C LEU A 122 1.87 13.41 9.78
N PRO A 123 2.93 14.17 9.47
CA PRO A 123 3.14 15.49 10.04
C PRO A 123 1.96 16.43 9.77
N ASP A 124 1.81 17.46 10.59
CA ASP A 124 0.67 18.39 10.53
C ASP A 124 0.45 18.95 9.11
N GLU A 125 1.53 19.34 8.41
CA GLU A 125 1.45 19.87 7.05
C GLU A 125 0.95 18.84 6.03
N THR A 126 1.31 17.56 6.20
CA THR A 126 0.84 16.47 5.34
C THR A 126 -0.63 16.19 5.59
N VAL A 127 -1.04 16.22 6.86
CA VAL A 127 -2.42 16.01 7.28
C VAL A 127 -3.33 17.10 6.73
N GLU A 128 -2.93 18.37 6.83
CA GLU A 128 -3.69 19.49 6.29
C GLU A 128 -3.80 19.44 4.76
N ALA A 129 -2.72 19.10 4.07
CA ALA A 129 -2.74 18.92 2.62
C ALA A 129 -3.67 17.76 2.20
N LEU A 130 -3.61 16.62 2.91
CA LEU A 130 -4.51 15.48 2.70
C LEU A 130 -5.96 15.87 2.91
N ALA A 131 -6.27 16.57 4.00
CA ALA A 131 -7.62 17.03 4.28
C ALA A 131 -8.14 17.99 3.19
N GLY A 132 -7.29 18.88 2.69
CA GLY A 132 -7.60 19.74 1.54
C GLY A 132 -7.96 18.93 0.29
N HIS A 133 -7.15 17.92 -0.07
CA HIS A 133 -7.44 17.03 -1.20
C HIS A 133 -8.71 16.21 -0.99
N MET A 134 -8.94 15.66 0.21
CA MET A 134 -10.13 14.88 0.54
C MET A 134 -11.41 15.71 0.44
N ARG A 135 -11.38 16.98 0.88
CA ARG A 135 -12.51 17.91 0.69
C ARG A 135 -12.75 18.25 -0.78
N ALA A 136 -11.68 18.38 -1.59
CA ALA A 136 -11.83 18.59 -3.02
C ALA A 136 -12.49 17.39 -3.73
N PHE A 137 -12.21 16.16 -3.28
CA PHE A 137 -12.85 14.94 -3.79
C PHE A 137 -14.34 14.86 -3.49
N ALA A 138 -14.81 15.48 -2.40
CA ALA A 138 -16.24 15.53 -2.07
C ALA A 138 -17.09 16.28 -3.11
N GLY A 139 -16.48 17.18 -3.89
CA GLY A 139 -17.14 17.87 -5.00
C GLY A 139 -17.13 17.10 -6.32
N ALA A 140 -16.43 15.96 -6.40
CA ALA A 140 -16.32 15.15 -7.61
C ALA A 140 -17.39 14.05 -7.65
N THR A 141 -17.92 13.76 -8.83
CA THR A 141 -19.00 12.79 -9.06
C THR A 141 -18.59 11.31 -8.91
N GLN A 142 -17.33 11.02 -8.60
CA GLN A 142 -16.81 9.67 -8.38
C GLN A 142 -16.48 9.41 -6.90
N THR A 143 -16.71 8.18 -6.44
CA THR A 143 -16.63 7.69 -5.06
C THR A 143 -15.52 8.35 -4.21
N PRO A 144 -15.84 9.39 -3.42
CA PRO A 144 -14.83 10.18 -2.69
C PRO A 144 -13.99 9.35 -1.72
N ALA A 145 -14.57 8.29 -1.13
CA ALA A 145 -13.88 7.39 -0.21
C ALA A 145 -12.76 6.58 -0.85
N ALA A 146 -12.95 6.17 -2.10
CA ALA A 146 -11.91 5.47 -2.85
C ALA A 146 -10.70 6.37 -3.04
N MET A 147 -10.90 7.60 -3.53
CA MET A 147 -9.82 8.56 -3.79
C MET A 147 -9.12 9.01 -2.49
N ALA A 148 -9.89 9.26 -1.43
CA ALA A 148 -9.34 9.56 -0.10
C ALA A 148 -8.45 8.42 0.41
N GLY A 149 -8.89 7.17 0.25
CA GLY A 149 -8.12 5.96 0.62
C GLY A 149 -6.79 5.86 -0.11
N VAL A 150 -6.77 6.11 -1.42
CA VAL A 150 -5.52 6.13 -2.21
C VAL A 150 -4.59 7.23 -1.74
N ALA A 151 -5.10 8.46 -1.59
CA ALA A 151 -4.30 9.60 -1.18
C ALA A 151 -3.67 9.38 0.21
N LEU A 152 -4.45 8.87 1.17
CA LEU A 152 -3.98 8.55 2.52
C LEU A 152 -2.92 7.46 2.49
N SER A 153 -3.12 6.39 1.71
CA SER A 153 -2.17 5.28 1.63
C SER A 153 -0.83 5.70 1.02
N LYS A 154 -0.86 6.53 -0.03
CA LYS A 154 0.33 7.12 -0.63
C LYS A 154 1.07 8.02 0.36
N ALA A 155 0.36 8.83 1.13
CA ALA A 155 0.97 9.67 2.16
C ALA A 155 1.60 8.84 3.28
N LEU A 156 0.90 7.80 3.77
CA LEU A 156 1.45 6.88 4.76
C LEU A 156 2.73 6.22 4.27
N ILE A 157 2.78 5.75 3.04
CA ILE A 157 3.99 5.11 2.49
C ILE A 157 5.14 6.08 2.41
N ARG A 158 4.90 7.31 1.94
CA ARG A 158 5.93 8.36 1.93
C ARG A 158 6.43 8.65 3.35
N GLY A 159 5.52 8.73 4.32
CA GLY A 159 5.85 8.89 5.73
C GLY A 159 6.70 7.74 6.26
N VAL A 160 6.30 6.49 5.96
CA VAL A 160 7.02 5.29 6.37
C VAL A 160 8.41 5.26 5.75
N THR A 161 8.53 5.48 4.44
CA THR A 161 9.81 5.61 3.75
C THR A 161 10.69 6.69 4.39
N HIS A 162 10.14 7.85 4.72
CA HIS A 162 10.89 8.96 5.32
C HIS A 162 11.44 8.58 6.70
N VAL A 163 10.57 8.07 7.57
CA VAL A 163 10.92 7.60 8.92
C VAL A 163 11.99 6.51 8.85
N LEU A 164 11.83 5.55 7.95
CA LEU A 164 12.74 4.42 7.83
C LEU A 164 14.11 4.82 7.28
N LYS A 165 14.14 5.71 6.29
CA LYS A 165 15.38 6.28 5.75
C LYS A 165 16.16 7.04 6.83
N GLY A 166 15.45 7.74 7.72
CA GLY A 166 16.07 8.40 8.88
C GLY A 166 16.73 7.43 9.87
N ASN A 167 16.22 6.19 9.93
CA ASN A 167 16.66 5.16 10.87
C ASN A 167 17.66 4.15 10.27
N GLY A 168 18.18 4.41 9.06
CA GLY A 168 19.15 3.54 8.40
C GLY A 168 18.56 2.30 7.73
N ASN A 169 17.23 2.14 7.73
CA ASN A 169 16.59 1.09 6.94
C ASN A 169 16.58 1.51 5.47
N ASP A 170 17.08 0.64 4.60
CA ASP A 170 17.11 0.91 3.17
C ASP A 170 15.78 0.54 2.50
N GLN A 171 15.29 1.46 1.64
CA GLN A 171 14.17 1.16 0.76
C GLN A 171 14.66 0.23 -0.35
N VAL A 172 14.05 -0.95 -0.44
CA VAL A 172 14.45 -2.01 -1.37
C VAL A 172 13.54 -2.05 -2.59
N GLY A 173 12.26 -1.74 -2.43
CA GLY A 173 11.30 -1.74 -3.54
C GLY A 173 10.02 -0.96 -3.27
N VAL A 174 9.37 -0.47 -4.33
CA VAL A 174 8.09 0.26 -4.30
C VAL A 174 7.24 -0.11 -5.50
N VAL A 175 5.98 -0.47 -5.26
CA VAL A 175 5.01 -0.88 -6.27
C VAL A 175 3.75 -0.03 -6.10
N GLU A 176 3.31 0.72 -7.13
CA GLU A 176 2.10 1.56 -7.09
C GLU A 176 1.23 1.43 -8.37
N PRO A 177 0.78 0.23 -8.79
CA PRO A 177 -0.11 0.12 -9.92
C PRO A 177 -1.57 0.46 -9.55
N SER A 178 -2.21 1.15 -10.48
CA SER A 178 -3.66 1.35 -10.50
C SER A 178 -4.25 0.52 -11.63
N PHE A 179 -5.30 -0.22 -11.34
CA PHE A 179 -5.99 -1.07 -12.29
C PHE A 179 -7.46 -0.69 -12.40
N VAL A 180 -7.91 -0.62 -13.65
CA VAL A 180 -9.31 -0.49 -14.04
C VAL A 180 -9.72 -1.79 -14.71
N ARG A 181 -10.83 -2.39 -14.25
CA ARG A 181 -11.29 -3.71 -14.72
C ARG A 181 -11.37 -3.77 -16.24
N GLU A 182 -12.10 -2.84 -16.85
CA GLU A 182 -12.34 -2.80 -18.29
C GLU A 182 -11.04 -2.78 -19.13
N LEU A 183 -9.98 -2.18 -18.60
CA LEU A 183 -8.72 -2.01 -19.31
C LEU A 183 -7.70 -3.12 -19.01
N HIS A 184 -7.70 -3.64 -17.78
CA HIS A 184 -6.57 -4.45 -17.28
C HIS A 184 -6.95 -5.90 -17.01
N TYR A 185 -8.19 -6.16 -16.59
CA TYR A 185 -8.69 -7.48 -16.19
C TYR A 185 -10.20 -7.63 -16.49
N PRO A 186 -10.68 -7.42 -17.74
CA PRO A 186 -12.11 -7.34 -18.05
C PRO A 186 -12.89 -8.59 -17.60
N ASP A 187 -12.26 -9.76 -17.78
CA ASP A 187 -12.81 -11.08 -17.41
C ASP A 187 -12.43 -11.51 -15.97
N GLY A 188 -11.97 -10.57 -15.15
CA GLY A 188 -11.50 -10.86 -13.79
C GLY A 188 -10.12 -11.52 -13.72
N LYS A 189 -9.40 -11.65 -14.84
CA LYS A 189 -8.12 -12.35 -14.90
C LYS A 189 -7.02 -11.47 -15.46
N ARG A 190 -5.85 -11.54 -14.85
CA ARG A 190 -4.60 -10.95 -15.36
C ARG A 190 -3.42 -11.66 -14.71
N MET A 191 -2.40 -11.97 -15.48
CA MET A 191 -1.13 -12.51 -14.97
C MET A 191 0.00 -11.75 -15.66
N VAL A 192 0.91 -11.21 -14.86
CA VAL A 192 2.06 -10.45 -15.39
C VAL A 192 3.30 -10.85 -14.62
N ASN A 193 4.37 -11.10 -15.36
CA ASN A 193 5.66 -11.52 -14.83
C ASN A 193 6.72 -10.46 -15.07
N GLU A 194 7.76 -10.46 -14.24
CA GLU A 194 8.96 -9.64 -14.37
C GLU A 194 8.68 -8.14 -14.45
N VAL A 195 7.68 -7.67 -13.70
CA VAL A 195 7.35 -6.24 -13.63
C VAL A 195 8.42 -5.54 -12.81
N GLN A 196 9.03 -4.51 -13.40
CA GLN A 196 9.96 -3.67 -12.65
C GLN A 196 9.21 -2.72 -11.72
N ASP A 197 9.65 -2.69 -10.48
CA ASP A 197 9.14 -1.78 -9.46
C ASP A 197 9.62 -0.34 -9.71
N LEU A 198 9.07 0.62 -8.97
CA LEU A 198 9.40 2.05 -9.11
C LEU A 198 10.77 2.42 -8.55
N SER A 199 11.35 1.62 -7.65
CA SER A 199 12.74 1.84 -7.22
C SER A 199 13.76 1.41 -8.27
N GLY A 200 13.35 0.55 -9.21
CA GLY A 200 14.21 -0.09 -10.20
C GLY A 200 15.06 -1.23 -9.64
N ASN A 201 14.91 -1.57 -8.36
CA ASN A 201 15.72 -2.57 -7.65
C ASN A 201 14.98 -3.88 -7.38
N MET A 202 13.70 -3.98 -7.72
CA MET A 202 12.92 -5.20 -7.56
C MET A 202 12.14 -5.53 -8.84
N TRP A 203 12.07 -6.82 -9.16
CA TRP A 203 11.08 -7.37 -10.08
C TRP A 203 10.04 -8.18 -9.31
N TYR A 204 8.81 -8.18 -9.80
CA TYR A 204 7.74 -8.96 -9.19
C TYR A 204 6.79 -9.52 -10.24
N ASP A 205 6.17 -10.64 -9.86
CA ASP A 205 5.12 -11.30 -10.62
C ASP A 205 3.83 -11.22 -9.78
N TYR A 206 2.70 -10.96 -10.44
CA TYR A 206 1.41 -10.95 -9.77
C TYR A 206 0.31 -11.54 -10.65
N THR A 207 -0.70 -12.03 -9.95
CA THR A 207 -1.91 -12.59 -10.54
C THR A 207 -3.13 -11.90 -9.96
N ILE A 208 -4.02 -11.47 -10.85
CA ILE A 208 -5.41 -11.12 -10.56
C ILE A 208 -6.27 -12.28 -11.03
N PHE A 209 -7.11 -12.80 -10.13
CA PHE A 209 -8.03 -13.89 -10.45
C PHE A 209 -9.39 -13.65 -9.80
N GLY A 210 -10.44 -13.63 -10.61
CA GLY A 210 -11.81 -13.52 -10.16
C GLY A 210 -12.74 -14.39 -10.99
N THR A 211 -13.78 -14.90 -10.34
CA THR A 211 -14.87 -15.64 -10.96
C THR A 211 -16.18 -14.90 -10.71
N LEU A 212 -16.96 -14.75 -11.78
CA LEU A 212 -18.37 -14.38 -11.69
C LEU A 212 -19.12 -15.65 -11.29
N GLU A 213 -19.81 -15.63 -10.16
CA GLU A 213 -20.91 -16.57 -9.92
C GLU A 213 -22.15 -16.10 -10.69
#